data_AF-A0A2K8LPW6-F1
#
_entry.id   AF-A0A2K8LPW6-F1
#
_cell.length_a   1.000
_cell.length_b   1.000
_cell.length_c   1.000
_cell.angle_alpha   90.00
_cell.angle_beta   90.00
_cell.angle_gamma   90.00
#
_symmetry.space_group_name_H-M   'P 1'
#
loop_
_entity.id
_entity.type
_entity.pdbx_description
1 polymer ?
#
loop_
_entity_poly.entity_id
_entity_poly.type
_entity_poly.pdbx_seq_one_letter_code
_entity_poly.pdbx_strand_id
1 'polypeptide(L)'
;MLVFGEPYETSQGTVLITVARQGRRGGPGRAVGLYAINKDGVTWTPAVDQGRISLIAVCTGFVAAALSTLAVVRRPPWPDLTERAMIAQARNGKPRP
;
A
#
# COMPACT_ATOMS: atom_id res chain seq x y z
N MET A 1 11.06 7.11 22.05
CA MET A 1 10.26 6.71 23.22
C MET A 1 8.79 7.01 22.94
N LEU A 2 7.88 6.18 23.44
CA LEU A 2 6.44 6.49 23.44
C LEU A 2 6.14 7.40 24.63
N VAL A 3 5.32 8.41 24.40
CA VAL A 3 4.87 9.39 25.39
C VAL A 3 3.36 9.31 25.43
N PHE A 4 2.81 9.11 26.62
CA PHE A 4 1.38 9.16 26.87
C PHE A 4 1.03 10.57 27.31
N GLY A 5 0.03 11.17 26.67
CA GLY A 5 -0.49 12.48 27.05
C GLY A 5 -1.36 12.39 28.30
N GLU A 6 -1.69 13.56 28.85
CA GLU A 6 -2.59 13.67 29.99
C GLU A 6 -3.95 13.03 29.67
N PRO A 7 -4.49 12.18 30.55
CA PRO A 7 -5.82 11.63 30.38
C PRO A 7 -6.87 12.74 30.32
N TYR A 8 -7.68 12.75 29.26
CA TYR A 8 -8.78 13.69 29.11
C TYR A 8 -10.11 12.95 29.26
N GLU A 9 -10.87 13.30 30.30
CA GLU A 9 -12.22 12.79 30.47
C GLU A 9 -13.22 13.57 29.60
N THR A 10 -13.91 12.83 28.73
CA THR A 10 -15.03 13.38 27.96
C THR A 10 -16.29 13.38 28.83
N SER A 11 -17.23 14.29 28.56
CA SER A 11 -18.52 14.41 29.27
C SER A 11 -19.38 13.14 29.28
N GLN A 12 -19.04 12.14 28.46
CA GLN A 12 -19.72 10.85 28.34
C GLN A 12 -19.08 9.74 29.21
N GLY A 13 -18.11 10.07 30.08
CA GLY A 13 -17.40 9.08 30.90
C GLY A 13 -16.37 8.25 30.13
N THR A 14 -15.93 8.75 28.96
CA THR A 14 -14.85 8.15 28.17
C THR A 14 -13.54 8.86 28.48
N VAL A 15 -12.52 8.10 28.88
CA VAL A 15 -11.15 8.61 29.10
C VAL A 15 -10.36 8.48 27.80
N LEU A 16 -9.79 9.58 27.35
CA LEU A 16 -8.96 9.68 26.17
C LEU A 16 -7.48 9.80 26.56
N ILE A 17 -6.64 8.87 26.11
CA ILE A 17 -5.19 8.90 26.33
C ILE A 17 -4.48 8.98 24.98
N THR A 18 -3.87 10.12 24.68
CA THR A 18 -3.12 10.30 23.43
C THR A 18 -1.76 9.63 23.52
N VAL A 19 -1.31 9.04 22.42
CA VAL A 19 0.00 8.38 22.32
C VAL A 19 0.80 9.05 21.22
N ALA A 20 1.94 9.60 21.58
CA ALA A 20 2.89 10.19 20.67
C ALA A 20 4.24 9.48 20.74
N ARG A 21 4.98 9.48 19.64
CA ARG A 21 6.38 9.06 19.60
C ARG A 21 7.24 10.32 19.64
N GLN A 22 8.13 10.40 20.61
CA GLN A 22 9.10 11.49 20.69
C GLN A 22 9.99 11.51 19.44
N GLY A 23 10.17 12.68 18.85
CA GLY A 23 11.08 12.90 17.73
C GLY A 23 12.54 12.66 18.13
N ARG A 24 13.40 12.35 17.16
CA ARG A 24 14.85 12.29 17.40
C ARG A 24 15.40 13.72 17.54
N ARG A 25 16.37 13.92 18.46
CA ARG A 25 17.10 15.19 18.67
C ARG A 25 16.19 16.43 18.83
N GLY A 26 15.16 16.34 19.67
CA GLY A 26 14.27 17.49 19.93
C GLY A 26 13.35 17.87 18.78
N GLY A 27 13.30 17.08 17.70
CA GLY A 27 12.34 17.26 16.62
C GLY A 27 10.89 17.06 17.08
N PRO A 28 9.91 17.55 16.29
CA PRO A 28 8.50 17.46 16.64
C PRO A 28 8.08 16.00 16.88
N GLY A 29 7.31 15.78 17.96
CA GLY A 29 6.71 14.49 18.25
C GLY A 29 5.73 14.07 17.16
N ARG A 30 5.65 12.77 16.87
CA ARG A 30 4.71 12.22 15.89
C ARG A 30 3.56 11.53 16.62
N ALA A 31 2.33 11.94 16.34
CA ALA A 31 1.14 11.24 16.83
C ALA A 31 1.17 9.77 16.34
N VAL A 32 0.93 8.84 17.26
CA VAL A 32 0.84 7.40 16.99
C VAL A 32 -0.61 6.96 17.02
N GLY A 33 -1.40 7.48 17.96
CA GLY A 33 -2.81 7.18 18.08
C GLY A 33 -3.40 7.65 19.41
N LEU A 34 -4.57 7.12 19.74
CA LEU A 34 -5.36 7.44 20.92
C LEU A 34 -5.98 6.15 21.47
N TYR A 35 -5.94 5.98 22.79
CA TYR A 35 -6.80 5.03 23.48
C TYR A 35 -8.06 5.75 23.96
N ALA A 36 -9.22 5.16 23.67
CA ALA A 36 -10.50 5.54 24.24
C ALA A 36 -10.94 4.44 25.20
N ILE A 37 -11.03 4.76 26.49
CA ILE A 37 -11.43 3.85 27.55
C ILE A 37 -12.82 4.25 28.00
N ASN A 38 -13.78 3.33 27.94
CA ASN A 38 -15.14 3.54 28.41
C ASN A 38 -15.63 2.30 29.17
N LYS A 39 -16.89 2.32 29.61
CA LYS A 39 -17.52 1.19 30.33
C LYS A 39 -17.55 -0.11 29.53
N ASP A 40 -17.53 -0.03 28.19
CA ASP A 40 -17.65 -1.18 27.29
C ASP A 40 -16.26 -1.77 26.95
N GLY A 41 -15.18 -1.07 27.31
CA GLY A 41 -13.81 -1.54 27.18
C GLY A 41 -12.82 -0.48 26.68
N VAL A 42 -11.77 -0.94 26.02
CA VAL A 42 -10.67 -0.10 25.49
C VAL A 42 -10.63 -0.20 23.97
N THR A 43 -10.72 0.95 23.29
CA THR A 43 -10.59 1.07 21.84
C THR A 43 -9.29 1.78 21.48
N TRP A 44 -8.54 1.24 20.52
CA TRP A 44 -7.34 1.87 19.96
C TRP A 44 -7.64 2.51 18.60
N THR A 45 -7.32 3.78 18.45
CA THR A 45 -7.45 4.52 17.19
C THR A 45 -6.07 4.99 16.72
N PRO A 46 -5.51 4.43 15.64
CA PRO A 46 -4.20 4.81 15.14
C PRO A 46 -4.23 6.16 14.39
N ALA A 47 -3.18 6.97 14.55
CA ALA A 47 -2.97 8.22 13.81
C ALA A 47 -2.25 7.93 12.47
N VAL A 48 -2.94 7.21 11.58
CA VAL A 48 -2.43 6.87 10.24
C VAL A 48 -2.94 7.85 9.19
N ASP A 49 -2.05 8.29 8.31
CA ASP A 49 -2.41 9.12 7.16
C ASP A 49 -2.83 8.21 6.00
N GLN A 50 -4.15 7.96 5.93
CA GLN A 50 -4.73 7.11 4.90
C GLN A 50 -4.53 7.70 3.50
N GLY A 51 -4.50 9.03 3.36
CA GLY A 51 -4.29 9.69 2.08
C GLY A 51 -2.91 9.37 1.51
N ARG A 52 -1.86 9.44 2.34
CA ARG A 52 -0.50 9.05 1.93
C ARG A 52 -0.40 7.57 1.56
N ILE A 53 -1.04 6.69 2.32
CA ILE A 53 -1.03 5.25 2.04
C ILE A 53 -1.68 5.00 0.67
N SER A 54 -2.86 5.57 0.43
CA SER A 54 -3.57 5.46 -0.83
C SER A 54 -2.76 6.02 -2.00
N LEU A 55 -2.11 7.17 -1.82
CA LEU A 55 -1.27 7.76 -2.85
C LEU A 55 -0.11 6.84 -3.25
N ILE A 56 0.62 6.28 -2.27
CA ILE A 56 1.73 5.34 -2.52
C ILE A 56 1.21 4.10 -3.26
N ALA A 57 0.08 3.55 -2.82
CA ALA A 57 -0.53 2.38 -3.45
C ALA A 57 -0.89 2.65 -4.92
N VAL A 58 -1.56 3.77 -5.20
CA VAL A 58 -1.97 4.16 -6.55
C VAL A 58 -0.76 4.44 -7.43
N CYS A 59 0.25 5.20 -6.96
CA CYS A 59 1.46 5.46 -7.73
C CYS A 59 2.20 4.17 -8.08
N THR A 60 2.32 3.25 -7.12
CA THR A 60 2.98 1.96 -7.33
C THR A 60 2.24 1.12 -8.36
N GLY A 61 0.91 1.00 -8.22
CA GLY A 61 0.07 0.29 -9.17
C GLY A 61 0.10 0.91 -10.57
N PHE A 62 0.10 2.24 -10.65
CA PHE A 62 0.20 2.97 -11.91
C PHE A 62 1.53 2.72 -12.63
N VAL A 63 2.66 2.77 -11.92
CA VAL A 63 3.98 2.46 -12.48
C VAL A 63 4.03 1.02 -12.97
N ALA A 64 3.55 0.06 -12.17
CA ALA A 64 3.51 -1.34 -12.56
C ALA A 64 2.65 -1.57 -13.82
N ALA A 65 1.47 -0.93 -13.89
CA ALA A 65 0.60 -1.00 -15.06
C ALA A 65 1.24 -0.37 -16.30
N ALA A 66 1.90 0.78 -16.16
CA ALA A 66 2.59 1.46 -17.25
C ALA A 66 3.74 0.59 -17.80
N LEU A 67 4.56 0.00 -16.93
CA LEU A 67 5.65 -0.89 -17.34
C LEU A 67 5.13 -2.16 -17.99
N SER A 68 4.05 -2.75 -17.47
CA SER A 68 3.43 -3.94 -18.04
C SER A 68 2.88 -3.66 -19.43
N THR A 69 2.18 -2.54 -19.60
CA THR A 69 1.67 -2.08 -20.90
C THR A 69 2.81 -1.83 -21.88
N LEU A 70 3.86 -1.14 -21.45
CA LEU A 70 5.05 -0.88 -22.27
C LEU A 70 5.74 -2.19 -22.69
N ALA A 71 5.83 -3.17 -21.79
CA ALA A 71 6.40 -4.48 -22.08
C ALA A 71 5.60 -5.19 -23.17
N VAL A 72 4.26 -5.19 -23.06
CA VAL A 72 3.36 -5.78 -24.07
C VAL A 72 3.47 -5.05 -25.41
N VAL A 73 3.58 -3.72 -25.43
CA VAL A 73 3.75 -2.96 -26.68
C VAL A 73 5.12 -3.25 -27.32
N ARG A 74 6.18 -3.34 -26.51
CA ARG A 74 7.55 -3.51 -27.02
C ARG A 74 7.83 -4.92 -27.51
N ARG A 75 7.32 -5.92 -26.80
CA ARG A 75 7.45 -7.35 -27.14
C ARG A 75 6.12 -8.00 -26.85
N PRO A 76 5.18 -7.93 -27.80
CA PRO A 76 3.90 -8.57 -27.61
C PRO A 76 4.09 -10.06 -27.28
N PRO A 77 3.35 -10.60 -26.31
CA PRO A 77 3.48 -12.01 -25.92
C PRO A 77 2.93 -12.97 -26.99
N TRP A 78 2.24 -12.45 -28.02
CA TRP A 78 1.72 -13.27 -29.10
C TRP A 78 2.80 -13.58 -30.15
N PRO A 79 2.69 -14.73 -30.84
CA PRO A 79 3.60 -15.09 -31.91
C PRO A 79 3.63 -14.03 -33.01
N ASP A 80 4.78 -13.85 -33.64
CA ASP A 80 4.89 -13.00 -34.83
C ASP A 80 3.91 -13.49 -35.91
N LEU A 81 2.94 -12.65 -36.24
CA LEU A 81 1.87 -12.98 -37.21
C LEU A 81 2.33 -12.82 -38.67
N THR A 82 3.64 -12.72 -38.90
CA THR A 82 4.18 -12.65 -40.26
C THR A 82 4.04 -14.01 -40.93
N GLU A 83 3.69 -14.03 -42.22
CA GLU A 83 3.54 -15.26 -43.01
C GLU A 83 4.74 -16.22 -42.87
N ARG A 84 5.96 -15.65 -42.89
CA ARG A 84 7.22 -16.39 -42.72
C ARG A 84 7.33 -17.07 -41.35
N ALA A 85 6.93 -16.38 -40.29
CA ALA A 85 6.97 -16.90 -38.93
C ALA A 85 5.92 -18.01 -38.73
N MET A 86 4.71 -17.82 -39.28
CA MET A 86 3.65 -18.82 -39.24
C MET A 86 4.03 -20.12 -39.97
N ILE A 87 4.61 -20.02 -41.18
CA ILE A 87 5.08 -21.19 -41.94
C ILE A 87 6.19 -21.93 -41.16
N ALA A 88 7.12 -21.21 -40.54
CA ALA A 88 8.18 -21.81 -39.74
C ALA A 88 7.65 -22.54 -38.49
N GLN A 89 6.65 -21.96 -37.82
CA GLN A 89 5.99 -22.57 -36.66
C GLN A 89 5.21 -23.84 -37.04
N ALA A 90 4.43 -23.79 -38.14
CA ALA A 90 3.68 -24.93 -38.65
C ALA A 90 4.60 -26.11 -39.03
N ARG A 91 5.79 -25.82 -39.56
CA ARG A 91 6.79 -26.85 -39.88
C ARG A 91 7.41 -27.48 -38.63
N ASN A 92 7.64 -26.70 -37.58
CA ASN A 92 8.19 -27.21 -36.31
C ASN A 92 7.17 -28.03 -35.50
N GLY A 93 5.86 -27.80 -35.68
CA GLY A 93 4.80 -28.56 -35.01
C GLY A 93 4.52 -29.95 -35.62
N LYS A 94 5.12 -30.28 -36.77
CA LYS A 94 4.89 -31.58 -37.42
C LYS A 94 5.75 -32.66 -36.72
N PRO A 95 5.16 -33.78 -36.26
CA PRO A 95 5.94 -34.86 -35.66
C PRO A 95 6.91 -35.42 -36.71
N ARG A 96 8.18 -35.57 -36.32
CA ARG A 96 9.19 -36.21 -37.17
C ARG A 96 8.88 -37.71 -37.26
N PRO A 97 8.99 -38.31 -38.45
CA PRO A 97 8.74 -39.73 -38.66
C PRO A 97 9.72 -40.62 -37.89
#